data_AF-A0A839TJ06-F1
#
_entry.id   AF-A0A839TJ06-F1
#
_cell.length_a   1.000
_cell.length_b   1.000
_cell.length_c   1.000
_cell.angle_alpha   90.00
_cell.angle_beta   90.00
_cell.angle_gamma   90.00
#
_symmetry.space_group_name_H-M   'P 1'
#
loop_
_entity.id
_entity.type
_entity.pdbx_description
1 polymer ?
#
loop_
_entity_poly.entity_id
_entity_poly.type
_entity_poly.pdbx_seq_one_letter_code
_entity_poly.pdbx_strand_id
1 'polypeptide(L)'
;MSITPTITLQDNLSGVDSTKTVVLLDGNNVQQGEAIPLYELQLGPHAYMITASDLAGNISSHSVTFETSTSIQSLQDMISSFTSAGWIDNTGISNSQQKKLNNNAQRLKHCF
;
A
#
# COMPACT_ATOMS: atom_id res chain seq x y z
N MET A 1 4.92 3.70 -5.06
CA MET A 1 3.76 2.86 -5.40
C MET A 1 2.78 2.89 -4.24
N SER A 2 1.50 3.12 -4.50
CA SER A 2 0.44 3.14 -3.50
C SER A 2 -0.77 2.36 -4.01
N ILE A 3 -1.61 1.89 -3.09
CA ILE A 3 -2.90 1.29 -3.39
C ILE A 3 -4.01 2.10 -2.72
N THR A 4 -5.18 2.16 -3.35
CA THR A 4 -6.37 2.78 -2.75
C THR A 4 -7.47 1.73 -2.65
N PRO A 5 -7.70 1.15 -1.46
CA PRO A 5 -8.75 0.15 -1.27
C PRO A 5 -10.13 0.75 -1.57
N THR A 6 -10.95 0.03 -2.32
CA THR A 6 -12.35 0.39 -2.54
C THR A 6 -13.21 -0.38 -1.56
N ILE A 7 -14.01 0.34 -0.77
CA ILE A 7 -14.92 -0.24 0.23
C ILE A 7 -16.35 0.06 -0.21
N THR A 8 -17.19 -0.98 -0.29
CA THR A 8 -18.63 -0.85 -0.55
C THR A 8 -19.39 -1.46 0.61
N LEU A 9 -20.22 -0.65 1.27
CA LEU A 9 -21.11 -1.07 2.34
C LEU A 9 -22.55 -1.00 1.83
N GLN A 10 -23.33 -2.04 2.06
CA GLN A 10 -24.73 -2.11 1.67
C GLN A 10 -25.57 -2.69 2.80
N ASP A 11 -26.66 -2.00 3.16
CA ASP A 11 -27.74 -2.54 3.96
C ASP A 11 -29.08 -2.07 3.39
N ASN A 12 -29.99 -3.01 3.15
CA ASN A 12 -31.27 -2.73 2.49
C ASN A 12 -32.41 -2.43 3.49
N LEU A 13 -32.13 -2.47 4.80
CA LEU A 13 -33.15 -2.32 5.84
C LEU A 13 -32.91 -1.05 6.67
N SER A 14 -32.04 -1.15 7.68
CA SER A 14 -31.79 -0.10 8.66
C SER A 14 -30.84 0.99 8.13
N GLY A 15 -30.08 0.70 7.08
CA GLY A 15 -29.02 1.55 6.56
C GLY A 15 -27.71 1.37 7.31
N VAL A 16 -26.61 1.75 6.65
CA VAL A 16 -25.25 1.66 7.19
C VAL A 16 -24.94 2.84 8.11
N ASP A 17 -24.39 2.58 9.29
CA ASP A 17 -23.84 3.60 10.19
C ASP A 17 -22.35 3.85 9.85
N SER A 18 -22.12 4.81 8.95
CA SER A 18 -20.76 5.15 8.50
C SER A 18 -19.87 5.69 9.62
N THR A 19 -20.45 6.24 10.69
CA THR A 19 -19.71 6.77 11.86
C THR A 19 -19.09 5.67 12.72
N LYS A 20 -19.60 4.45 12.62
CA LYS A 20 -19.10 3.27 13.35
C LYS A 20 -18.28 2.32 12.48
N THR A 21 -17.97 2.72 11.24
CA THR A 21 -17.11 1.91 10.38
C THR A 21 -15.65 2.14 10.74
N VAL A 22 -14.98 1.08 11.15
CA VAL A 22 -13.56 1.06 11.52
C VAL A 22 -12.78 0.30 10.45
N VAL A 23 -11.64 0.86 10.04
CA VAL A 23 -10.72 0.21 9.10
C VAL A 23 -9.36 0.10 9.74
N LEU A 24 -8.79 -1.11 9.71
CA LEU A 24 -7.50 -1.43 10.28
C LEU A 24 -6.56 -1.97 9.21
N LEU A 25 -5.32 -1.47 9.18
CA LEU A 25 -4.19 -2.04 8.46
C LEU A 25 -3.18 -2.56 9.48
N ASP A 26 -2.99 -3.88 9.52
CA ASP A 26 -2.16 -4.57 10.51
C ASP A 26 -2.49 -4.18 11.96
N GLY A 27 -3.78 -3.96 12.23
CA GLY A 27 -4.29 -3.54 13.53
C GLY A 27 -4.24 -2.02 13.81
N ASN A 28 -3.68 -1.21 12.90
CA ASN A 28 -3.63 0.25 13.03
C ASN A 28 -4.81 0.90 12.31
N ASN A 29 -5.44 1.90 12.93
CA ASN A 29 -6.55 2.63 12.29
C ASN A 29 -6.06 3.40 11.06
N VAL A 30 -6.78 3.23 9.96
CA VAL A 30 -6.57 3.99 8.71
C VAL A 30 -7.90 4.60 8.26
N GLN A 31 -7.82 5.73 7.57
CA GLN A 31 -9.02 6.35 7.01
C GLN A 31 -9.51 5.57 5.78
N GLN A 32 -10.83 5.54 5.60
CA GLN A 32 -11.47 4.91 4.45
C GLN A 32 -11.09 5.66 3.17
N GLY A 33 -10.73 4.92 2.12
CA GLY A 33 -10.39 5.50 0.81
C GLY A 33 -9.05 6.22 0.73
N GLU A 34 -8.26 6.25 1.82
CA GLU A 34 -6.91 6.80 1.77
C GLU A 34 -5.98 5.91 0.94
N ALA A 35 -5.05 6.57 0.25
CA ALA A 35 -3.99 5.87 -0.46
C ALA A 35 -2.97 5.34 0.54
N ILE A 36 -2.70 4.03 0.47
CA ILE A 36 -1.72 3.36 1.30
C ILE A 36 -0.39 3.31 0.52
N PRO A 37 0.64 4.07 0.94
CA PRO A 37 1.97 3.98 0.35
C PRO A 37 2.61 2.64 0.74
N LEU A 38 2.78 1.75 -0.24
CA LEU A 38 3.28 0.40 0.02
C LEU A 38 4.74 0.37 0.52
N TYR A 39 5.51 1.42 0.25
CA TYR A 39 6.90 1.52 0.69
C TYR A 39 7.05 1.80 2.20
N GLU A 40 5.95 2.15 2.88
CA GLU A 40 5.93 2.38 4.34
C GLU A 40 5.62 1.11 5.13
N LEU A 41 5.21 0.04 4.44
CA LEU A 41 4.90 -1.26 5.03
C LEU A 41 6.12 -2.18 5.03
N GLN A 42 6.20 -3.05 6.03
CA GLN A 42 7.24 -4.08 6.09
C GLN A 42 7.04 -5.12 4.99
N LEU A 43 8.10 -5.61 4.35
CA LEU A 43 7.97 -6.70 3.37
C LEU A 43 7.35 -7.95 4.01
N GLY A 44 6.40 -8.55 3.29
CA GLY A 44 5.67 -9.74 3.73
C GLY A 44 4.16 -9.53 3.77
N PRO A 45 3.44 -10.44 4.46
CA PRO A 45 1.99 -10.42 4.50
C PRO A 45 1.44 -9.32 5.42
N HIS A 46 0.33 -8.73 4.99
CA HIS A 46 -0.45 -7.72 5.70
C HIS A 46 -1.92 -8.10 5.72
N ALA A 47 -2.66 -7.55 6.68
CA ALA A 47 -4.11 -7.70 6.80
C ALA A 47 -4.80 -6.34 6.78
N TYR A 48 -5.72 -6.17 5.84
CA TYR A 48 -6.63 -5.04 5.75
C TYR A 48 -8.02 -5.47 6.20
N MET A 49 -8.46 -4.98 7.36
CA MET A 49 -9.72 -5.37 7.99
C MET A 49 -10.68 -4.19 8.06
N ILE A 50 -11.95 -4.44 7.76
CA ILE A 50 -13.03 -3.47 7.86
C ILE A 50 -14.08 -4.06 8.79
N THR A 51 -14.54 -3.27 9.75
CA THR A 51 -15.68 -3.60 10.61
C THR A 51 -16.70 -2.48 10.48
N ALA A 52 -17.91 -2.81 10.04
CA ALA A 52 -19.00 -1.87 9.86
C ALA A 52 -20.19 -2.25 10.74
N SER A 53 -21.02 -1.26 11.07
CA SER A 53 -22.25 -1.47 11.82
C SER A 53 -23.42 -0.79 11.12
N ASP A 54 -24.63 -1.32 11.28
CA ASP A 54 -25.86 -0.66 10.81
C ASP A 54 -26.49 0.22 11.92
N LEU A 55 -27.56 0.95 11.57
CA LEU A 55 -28.27 1.79 12.54
C LEU A 55 -29.02 0.99 13.62
N ALA A 56 -29.24 -0.31 13.42
CA ALA A 56 -29.84 -1.21 14.40
C ALA A 56 -28.80 -1.84 15.37
N GLY A 57 -27.51 -1.60 15.14
CA GLY A 57 -26.42 -2.13 15.95
C GLY A 57 -25.89 -3.50 15.53
N ASN A 58 -26.31 -4.03 14.37
CA ASN A 58 -25.69 -5.22 13.80
C ASN A 58 -24.27 -4.88 13.33
N ILE A 59 -23.34 -5.82 13.46
CA ILE A 59 -21.91 -5.64 13.13
C ILE A 59 -21.49 -6.71 12.12
N SER A 60 -20.74 -6.29 11.11
CA SER A 60 -20.11 -7.17 10.11
C SER A 60 -18.64 -6.81 9.96
N SER A 61 -17.79 -7.82 9.75
CA SER A 61 -16.35 -7.63 9.57
C SER A 61 -15.85 -8.43 8.37
N HIS A 62 -14.94 -7.84 7.61
CA HIS A 62 -14.27 -8.46 6.45
C HIS A 62 -12.79 -8.16 6.51
N SER A 63 -11.97 -9.15 6.16
CA SER A 63 -10.51 -9.02 6.13
C SER A 63 -9.97 -9.52 4.79
N VAL A 64 -9.06 -8.73 4.21
CA VAL A 64 -8.32 -9.06 2.98
C VAL A 64 -6.84 -9.08 3.31
N THR A 65 -6.16 -10.14 2.93
CA THR A 65 -4.70 -10.24 3.05
C THR A 65 -4.03 -9.88 1.74
N PHE A 66 -2.88 -9.22 1.83
CA PHE A 66 -2.02 -8.93 0.68
C PHE A 66 -0.56 -9.02 1.12
N GLU A 67 0.35 -9.14 0.15
CA GLU A 67 1.78 -9.21 0.42
C GLU A 67 2.51 -8.03 -0.22
N THR A 68 3.41 -7.42 0.53
CA THR A 68 4.38 -6.48 -0.04
C THR A 68 5.68 -7.21 -0.31
N SER A 69 6.20 -7.06 -1.52
CA SER A 69 7.48 -7.64 -1.93
C SER A 69 8.34 -6.57 -2.57
N THR A 70 9.60 -6.90 -2.82
CA THR A 70 10.53 -6.00 -3.49
C THR A 70 11.25 -6.70 -4.63
N SER A 71 11.62 -5.90 -5.62
CA SER A 71 12.40 -6.32 -6.78
C SER A 71 13.32 -5.17 -7.18
N ILE A 72 14.30 -5.44 -8.04
CA ILE A 72 15.14 -4.36 -8.56
C ILE A 72 14.29 -3.32 -9.31
N GLN A 73 13.27 -3.77 -10.04
CA GLN A 73 12.35 -2.88 -10.75
C GLN A 73 11.58 -1.97 -9.78
N SER A 74 11.03 -2.52 -8.69
CA SER A 74 10.29 -1.70 -7.72
C SER A 74 11.18 -0.69 -7.00
N LEU A 75 12.45 -1.02 -6.74
CA LEU A 75 13.43 -0.06 -6.20
C LEU A 75 13.73 1.07 -7.18
N GLN A 76 13.80 0.77 -8.47
CA GLN A 76 13.99 1.77 -9.53
C GLN A 76 12.78 2.71 -9.65
N ASP A 77 11.57 2.14 -9.63
CA ASP A 77 10.33 2.91 -9.65
C ASP A 77 10.21 3.81 -8.41
N MET A 78 10.74 3.35 -7.26
CA MET A 78 10.78 4.13 -6.03
C MET A 78 11.75 5.31 -6.11
N ILE A 79 12.96 5.12 -6.65
CA ILE A 79 13.90 6.23 -6.91
C ILE A 79 13.28 7.26 -7.86
N SER A 80 12.62 6.81 -8.93
CA SER A 80 11.92 7.70 -9.87
C SER A 80 10.82 8.51 -9.17
N SER A 81 10.02 7.86 -8.32
CA SER A 81 8.96 8.51 -7.55
C SER A 81 9.52 9.55 -6.59
N PHE A 82 10.58 9.22 -5.84
CA PHE A 82 11.20 10.14 -4.87
C PHE A 82 11.93 11.30 -5.53
N THR A 83 12.50 11.09 -6.72
CA THR A 83 13.08 12.18 -7.53
C THR A 83 11.98 13.12 -8.01
N SER A 84 10.86 12.57 -8.51
CA SER A 84 9.71 13.35 -8.98
C SER A 84 9.03 14.14 -7.86
N ALA A 85 9.02 13.58 -6.64
CA ALA A 85 8.53 14.25 -5.44
C ALA A 85 9.51 15.29 -4.85
N GLY A 86 10.72 15.42 -5.42
CA GLY A 86 11.75 16.33 -4.94
C GLY A 86 12.47 15.88 -3.65
N TRP A 87 12.23 14.66 -3.18
CA TRP A 87 12.91 14.09 -2.02
C TRP A 87 14.35 13.68 -2.33
N ILE A 88 14.61 13.37 -3.59
CA ILE A 88 15.96 13.25 -4.16
C ILE A 88 16.14 14.46 -5.09
N ASP A 89 16.62 15.56 -4.53
CA ASP A 89 16.81 16.83 -5.24
C ASP A 89 18.04 16.84 -6.17
N ASN A 90 19.01 15.97 -5.91
CA ASN A 90 20.20 15.82 -6.74
C ASN A 90 19.99 14.76 -7.84
N THR A 91 19.80 15.24 -9.07
CA THR A 91 19.63 14.37 -10.25
C THR A 91 20.83 13.47 -10.52
N GLY A 92 22.05 13.88 -10.15
CA GLY A 92 23.25 13.06 -10.25
C GLY A 92 23.21 11.83 -9.32
N ILE A 93 22.70 12.00 -8.10
CA ILE A 93 22.51 10.91 -7.13
C ILE A 93 21.46 9.93 -7.65
N SER A 94 20.29 10.43 -8.07
CA SER A 94 19.22 9.60 -8.64
C SER A 94 19.71 8.77 -9.83
N ASN A 95 20.41 9.41 -10.78
CA ASN A 95 21.00 8.74 -11.95
C ASN A 95 22.03 7.67 -11.56
N SER A 96 22.87 7.94 -10.55
CA SER A 96 23.86 7.00 -10.07
C SER A 96 23.22 5.77 -9.44
N GLN A 97 22.19 5.95 -8.60
CA GLN A 97 21.46 4.86 -7.97
C GLN A 97 20.75 3.99 -9.02
N GLN A 98 20.09 4.63 -10.00
CA GLN A 98 19.44 3.94 -11.11
C GLN A 98 20.42 3.06 -11.90
N LYS A 99 21.62 3.59 -12.22
CA LYS A 99 22.68 2.84 -12.92
C LYS A 99 23.20 1.67 -12.09
N LYS A 100 23.41 1.85 -10.78
CA LYS A 100 23.88 0.77 -9.90
C LYS A 100 22.90 -0.38 -9.83
N LEU A 101 21.60 -0.08 -9.69
CA LEU A 101 20.54 -1.09 -9.70
C LEU A 101 20.48 -1.84 -11.05
N ASN A 102 20.55 -1.10 -12.17
CA ASN A 102 20.61 -1.70 -13.50
C ASN A 102 21.80 -2.66 -13.66
N ASN A 103 22.99 -2.23 -13.25
CA ASN A 103 24.20 -3.05 -13.33
C ASN A 103 24.06 -4.33 -12.49
N ASN A 104 23.54 -4.21 -11.26
CA ASN A 104 23.33 -5.38 -10.41
C ASN A 104 22.26 -6.33 -10.98
N ALA A 105 21.17 -5.81 -11.57
CA ALA A 105 20.19 -6.64 -12.27
C ALA A 105 20.82 -7.44 -13.41
N GLN A 106 21.68 -6.82 -14.22
CA GLN A 106 22.39 -7.51 -15.30
C GLN A 106 23.34 -8.58 -14.77
N ARG A 107 24.08 -8.28 -13.69
CA ARG A 107 24.99 -9.25 -13.06
C ARG A 107 24.26 -10.48 -12.56
N LEU A 108 23.10 -10.32 -11.93
CA LEU A 108 22.28 -11.45 -11.44
C LEU A 108 21.81 -12.35 -12.59
N LYS A 109 21.54 -11.80 -13.78
CA LYS A 109 21.17 -12.58 -14.97
C LYS A 109 22.31 -13.44 -15.53
N HIS A 110 23.57 -13.16 -15.18
CA HIS A 110 24.73 -13.92 -15.65
C HIS A 110 25.20 -14.97 -14.61
N CYS A 111 24.55 -15.04 -13.44
CA CYS A 111 24.90 -15.98 -12.38
C CYS A 111 24.06 -17.27 -12.40
N PHE A 112 23.08 -17.38 -13.31
CA PHE A 112 22.23 -18.54 -13.55
C PHE A 112 22.17 -18.81 -15.06
#